data_AF-A0A2N2H0K6-F1
#
_entry.id   AF-A0A2N2H0K6-F1
#
_cell.length_a   1.000
_cell.length_b   1.000
_cell.length_c   1.000
_cell.angle_alpha   90.00
_cell.angle_beta   90.00
_cell.angle_gamma   90.00
#
_symmetry.space_group_name_H-M   'P 1'
#
loop_
_entity.id
_entity.type
_entity.pdbx_description
1 polymer ?
#
loop_
_entity_poly.entity_id
_entity_poly.type
_entity_poly.pdbx_seq_one_letter_code
_entity_poly.pdbx_strand_id
1 'polypeptide(L)'
;MVKERFGSKEKLAQAVADLFAQVKEERENLKERLLTAANTQLLRLHEVSTQVKERFGSKEKLIDHVLTLQNRMKDSGYREKLAGFSLPRLMDLVRRFEKK
;
A
#
# COMPACT_ATOMS: atom_id res chain seq x y z
N MET A 1 -7.23 20.29 -1.85
CA MET A 1 -7.15 18.81 -1.90
C MET A 1 -6.11 18.14 -0.98
N VAL A 2 -4.86 18.61 -0.79
CA VAL A 2 -3.99 18.07 0.30
C VAL A 2 -4.21 18.81 1.62
N LYS A 3 -4.25 20.15 1.58
CA LYS A 3 -4.47 21.00 2.76
C LYS A 3 -5.81 20.73 3.45
N GLU A 4 -6.87 20.43 2.70
CA GLU A 4 -8.20 20.16 3.25
C GLU A 4 -8.31 18.80 3.93
N ARG A 5 -7.62 17.76 3.42
CA ARG A 5 -7.72 16.39 3.95
C ARG A 5 -6.64 16.06 4.99
N PHE A 6 -5.45 16.64 4.85
CA PHE A 6 -4.28 16.30 5.68
C PHE A 6 -3.60 17.53 6.30
N GLY A 7 -4.01 18.75 5.98
CA GLY A 7 -3.39 19.99 6.48
C GLY A 7 -2.07 20.33 5.78
N SER A 8 -1.14 19.39 5.67
CA SER A 8 0.17 19.61 5.03
C SER A 8 0.72 18.34 4.37
N LYS A 9 1.73 18.50 3.49
CA LYS A 9 2.45 17.37 2.88
C LYS A 9 3.13 16.51 3.93
N GLU A 10 3.68 17.12 4.98
CA GLU A 10 4.33 16.41 6.08
C GLU A 10 3.38 15.51 6.86
N LYS A 11 2.15 15.98 7.11
CA LYS A 11 1.12 15.18 7.77
C LYS A 11 0.68 14.01 6.90
N LEU A 12 0.58 14.21 5.59
CA LEU A 12 0.31 13.13 4.64
C LEU A 12 1.47 12.10 4.61
N ALA A 13 2.72 12.56 4.54
CA ALA A 13 3.89 11.68 4.57
C ALA A 13 3.97 10.90 5.90
N GLN A 14 3.66 11.55 7.03
CA GLN A 14 3.58 10.92 8.34
C GLN A 14 2.50 9.84 8.38
N ALA A 15 1.28 10.16 7.96
CA ALA A 15 0.17 9.20 7.93
C ALA A 15 0.49 7.98 7.05
N VAL A 16 1.16 8.20 5.92
CA VAL A 16 1.64 7.10 5.07
C VAL A 16 2.73 6.30 5.77
N ALA A 17 3.72 6.94 6.40
CA ALA A 17 4.79 6.25 7.12
C ALA A 17 4.23 5.40 8.28
N ASP A 18 3.23 5.90 9.00
CA ASP A 18 2.56 5.20 10.10
C ASP A 18 1.82 3.93 9.63
N LEU A 19 1.45 3.83 8.34
CA LEU A 19 0.83 2.62 7.77
C LEU A 19 1.86 1.51 7.49
N PHE A 20 3.15 1.86 7.34
CA PHE A 20 4.19 0.91 6.94
C PHE A 20 5.18 0.58 8.06
N ALA A 21 5.51 1.55 8.91
CA ALA A 21 6.51 1.38 9.97
C ALA A 21 5.87 1.44 11.35
N GLN A 22 6.03 0.35 12.11
CA GLN A 22 5.66 0.30 13.52
C GLN A 22 6.74 0.92 14.41
N VAL A 23 8.01 0.85 13.99
CA VAL A 23 9.16 1.40 14.71
C VAL A 23 9.34 2.89 14.38
N LYS A 24 9.66 3.70 15.39
CA LYS A 24 9.77 5.17 15.27
C LYS A 24 10.90 5.59 14.30
N GLU A 25 12.04 4.92 14.37
CA GLU A 25 13.22 5.25 13.54
C GLU A 25 12.97 4.96 12.06
N GLU A 26 12.39 3.80 11.74
CA GLU A 26 12.00 3.46 10.37
C GLU A 26 10.95 4.44 9.81
N ARG A 27 10.03 4.88 10.66
CA ARG A 27 8.98 5.83 10.31
C ARG A 27 9.54 7.20 9.96
N GLU A 28 10.52 7.70 10.71
CA GLU A 28 11.19 8.97 10.42
C GLU A 28 11.96 8.91 9.09
N ASN A 29 12.73 7.83 8.87
CA ASN A 29 13.45 7.61 7.62
C ASN A 29 12.49 7.50 6.41
N LEU A 30 11.40 6.73 6.56
CA LEU A 30 10.37 6.63 5.52
C LEU A 30 9.70 7.98 5.26
N LYS A 31 9.39 8.76 6.30
CA LYS A 31 8.80 10.08 6.15
C LYS A 31 9.70 11.01 5.34
N GLU A 32 11.00 11.06 5.64
CA GLU A 32 11.96 11.88 4.88
C GLU A 32 11.98 11.49 3.40
N ARG A 33 12.02 10.19 3.11
CA ARG A 33 11.95 9.69 1.73
C ARG A 33 10.62 10.05 1.07
N LEU A 34 9.50 9.92 1.78
CA LEU A 34 8.17 10.27 1.29
C LEU A 34 8.02 11.78 1.05
N LEU A 35 8.71 12.63 1.79
CA LEU A 35 8.72 14.08 1.55
C LEU A 35 9.34 14.45 0.20
N THR A 36 10.22 13.62 -0.35
CA THR A 36 10.76 13.81 -1.71
C THR A 36 9.74 13.45 -2.81
N ALA A 37 8.74 12.63 -2.51
CA ALA A 37 7.74 12.19 -3.48
C ALA A 37 6.74 13.29 -3.83
N ALA A 38 6.08 13.16 -4.99
CA ALA A 38 5.04 14.12 -5.40
C ALA A 38 3.78 13.98 -4.53
N ASN A 39 3.09 15.10 -4.29
CA ASN A 39 1.86 15.11 -3.46
C ASN A 39 0.77 14.16 -3.99
N THR A 40 0.65 14.04 -5.31
CA THR A 40 -0.32 13.13 -5.95
C THR A 40 0.02 11.66 -5.69
N GLN A 41 1.30 11.31 -5.67
CA GLN A 41 1.75 9.96 -5.36
C GLN A 41 1.48 9.61 -3.90
N LEU A 42 1.74 10.56 -2.98
CA LEU A 42 1.47 10.37 -1.56
C LEU A 42 -0.04 10.20 -1.28
N LEU A 43 -0.89 11.00 -1.94
CA LEU A 43 -2.34 10.86 -1.81
C LEU A 43 -2.81 9.48 -2.30
N ARG A 44 -2.35 9.05 -3.49
CA ARG A 44 -2.68 7.74 -4.03
C ARG A 44 -2.18 6.61 -3.13
N LEU A 45 -0.97 6.73 -2.60
CA LEU A 45 -0.39 5.73 -1.71
C LEU A 45 -1.17 5.64 -0.41
N HIS A 46 -1.52 6.77 0.20
CA HIS A 46 -2.37 6.81 1.39
C HIS A 46 -3.72 6.13 1.12
N GLU A 47 -4.43 6.57 0.07
CA GLU A 47 -5.75 6.04 -0.27
C GLU A 47 -5.73 4.52 -0.50
N VAL A 48 -4.76 4.01 -1.26
CA VAL A 48 -4.65 2.57 -1.49
C VAL A 48 -4.26 1.83 -0.21
N SER A 49 -3.31 2.35 0.58
CA SER A 49 -2.93 1.72 1.85
C SER A 49 -4.11 1.65 2.83
N THR A 50 -4.93 2.70 2.90
CA THR A 50 -6.18 2.70 3.68
C THR A 50 -7.16 1.65 3.16
N GLN A 51 -7.42 1.63 1.84
CA GLN A 51 -8.31 0.63 1.23
C GLN A 51 -7.82 -0.80 1.47
N VAL A 52 -6.50 -1.04 1.41
CA VAL A 52 -5.93 -2.36 1.68
C VAL A 52 -6.14 -2.76 3.14
N LYS A 53 -5.89 -1.83 4.07
CA LYS A 53 -6.10 -2.08 5.50
C LYS A 53 -7.57 -2.32 5.83
N GLU A 54 -8.50 -1.58 5.22
CA GLU A 54 -9.94 -1.73 5.44
C GLU A 54 -10.50 -3.01 4.80
N ARG A 55 -10.13 -3.32 3.55
CA ARG A 55 -10.67 -4.47 2.82
C ARG A 55 -10.00 -5.78 3.15
N PHE A 56 -8.68 -5.77 3.35
CA PHE A 56 -7.86 -6.98 3.48
C PHE A 56 -7.14 -7.06 4.82
N GLY A 57 -7.01 -5.96 5.57
CA GLY A 57 -6.28 -5.92 6.85
C GLY A 57 -4.77 -5.75 6.68
N SER A 58 -4.12 -6.57 5.85
CA SER A 58 -2.67 -6.53 5.65
C SER A 58 -2.23 -6.79 4.20
N LYS A 59 -0.97 -6.47 3.90
CA LYS A 59 -0.35 -6.79 2.60
C LYS A 59 -0.36 -8.29 2.30
N GLU A 60 -0.12 -9.13 3.30
CA GLU A 60 -0.12 -10.59 3.15
C GLU A 60 -1.49 -11.11 2.75
N LYS A 61 -2.55 -10.65 3.43
CA LYS A 61 -3.93 -11.01 3.08
C LYS A 61 -4.33 -10.53 1.68
N LEU A 62 -3.82 -9.36 1.27
CA LEU A 62 -3.99 -8.89 -0.11
C LEU A 62 -3.33 -9.84 -1.13
N ILE A 63 -2.13 -10.34 -0.83
CA ILE A 63 -1.43 -11.32 -1.68
C ILE A 63 -2.22 -12.63 -1.73
N ASP A 64 -2.69 -13.13 -0.58
CA ASP A 64 -3.51 -14.34 -0.51
C ASP A 64 -4.79 -14.21 -1.33
N HIS A 65 -5.44 -13.04 -1.29
CA HIS A 65 -6.61 -12.75 -2.13
C HIS A 65 -6.29 -12.78 -3.62
N VAL A 66 -5.19 -12.15 -4.05
CA VAL A 66 -4.73 -12.19 -5.45
C VAL A 66 -4.46 -13.62 -5.92
N LEU A 67 -3.84 -14.44 -5.07
CA LEU A 67 -3.57 -15.85 -5.37
C LEU A 67 -4.86 -16.67 -5.46
N THR A 68 -5.83 -16.38 -4.60
CA THR A 68 -7.16 -17.00 -4.61
C THR A 68 -7.89 -16.68 -5.90
N LEU A 69 -7.94 -15.39 -6.30
CA LEU A 69 -8.57 -14.96 -7.56
C LEU A 69 -7.95 -15.60 -8.81
N GLN A 70 -6.68 -15.96 -8.74
CA GLN A 70 -5.97 -16.62 -9.84
C GLN A 70 -5.96 -18.15 -9.76
N ASN A 71 -6.56 -18.75 -8.74
CA ASN A 71 -6.47 -20.18 -8.44
C ASN A 71 -5.01 -20.68 -8.35
N ARG A 72 -4.10 -19.83 -7.84
CA ARG A 72 -2.65 -20.08 -7.73
C ARG A 72 -2.15 -20.10 -6.29
N MET A 73 -3.02 -20.43 -5.33
CA MET A 73 -2.68 -20.45 -3.89
C MET A 73 -1.45 -21.31 -3.55
N LYS A 74 -1.17 -22.35 -4.33
CA LYS A 74 -0.03 -23.27 -4.13
C LYS A 74 1.26 -22.82 -4.83
N ASP A 75 1.22 -21.74 -5.60
CA ASP A 75 2.37 -21.22 -6.37
C ASP A 75 3.23 -20.33 -5.46
N SER A 76 4.19 -20.96 -4.76
CA SER A 76 5.12 -20.27 -3.86
C SER A 76 5.99 -19.25 -4.59
N GLY A 77 6.48 -19.57 -5.79
CA GLY A 77 7.29 -18.64 -6.59
C GLY A 77 6.50 -17.39 -7.00
N TYR A 78 5.22 -17.55 -7.32
CA TYR A 78 4.36 -16.40 -7.61
C TYR A 78 4.00 -15.60 -6.36
N ARG A 79 3.80 -16.26 -5.20
CA ARG A 79 3.62 -15.58 -3.91
C ARG A 79 4.82 -14.69 -3.58
N GLU A 80 6.04 -15.18 -3.74
CA GLU A 80 7.27 -14.40 -3.54
C GLU A 80 7.35 -13.19 -4.48
N LYS A 81 7.00 -13.40 -5.75
CA LYS A 81 6.93 -12.30 -6.73
C LYS A 81 5.92 -11.22 -6.31
N LEU A 82 4.76 -11.62 -5.78
CA LEU A 82 3.76 -10.69 -5.27
C LEU A 82 4.22 -9.99 -3.97
N ALA A 83 4.98 -10.66 -3.11
CA ALA A 83 5.57 -10.06 -1.92
C ALA A 83 6.52 -8.90 -2.26
N GLY A 84 7.22 -8.98 -3.39
CA GLY A 84 8.05 -7.88 -3.92
C GLY A 84 7.27 -6.70 -4.50
N PHE A 85 5.95 -6.80 -4.71
CA PHE A 85 5.16 -5.71 -5.28
C PHE A 85 4.77 -4.65 -4.25
N SER A 86 4.58 -3.42 -4.72
CA SER A 86 4.02 -2.33 -3.92
C SER A 86 2.51 -2.53 -3.70
N LEU A 87 1.96 -1.98 -2.62
CA LEU A 87 0.52 -2.04 -2.33
C LEU A 87 -0.36 -1.54 -3.49
N PRO A 88 -0.05 -0.39 -4.14
CA PRO A 88 -0.80 0.05 -5.32
C PRO A 88 -0.84 -0.98 -6.43
N ARG A 89 0.29 -1.63 -6.71
CA ARG A 89 0.39 -2.65 -7.77
C ARG A 89 -0.41 -3.90 -7.43
N LEU A 90 -0.37 -4.35 -6.18
CA LEU A 90 -1.18 -5.49 -5.72
C LEU A 90 -2.68 -5.17 -5.79
N MET A 91 -3.08 -3.97 -5.40
CA MET A 91 -4.48 -3.53 -5.49
C MET A 91 -4.96 -3.44 -6.95
N ASP A 92 -4.11 -2.97 -7.85
CA ASP A 92 -4.41 -2.95 -9.29
C ASP A 92 -4.59 -4.38 -9.85
N LEU A 93 -3.81 -5.36 -9.36
CA LEU A 93 -4.02 -6.77 -9.70
C LEU A 93 -5.37 -7.28 -9.19
N VAL A 94 -5.70 -7.04 -7.92
CA VAL A 94 -7.01 -7.43 -7.36
C VAL A 94 -8.14 -6.86 -8.22
N ARG A 95 -8.12 -5.56 -8.50
CA ARG A 95 -9.16 -4.90 -9.32
C ARG A 95 -9.24 -5.50 -10.73
N ARG A 96 -8.11 -5.92 -11.31
CA ARG A 96 -8.08 -6.57 -12.62
C ARG A 96 -8.71 -7.97 -12.59
N PHE A 97 -8.44 -8.74 -11.53
CA PHE A 97 -8.95 -10.11 -11.40
C PHE A 97 -10.40 -10.16 -10.86
N GLU A 98 -10.82 -9.21 -10.02
CA GLU A 98 -12.22 -9.09 -9.55
C GLU A 98 -13.18 -8.67 -10.67
N LYS A 99 -12.69 -7.97 -11.69
CA LYS A 99 -13.48 -7.56 -12.86
C LYS A 99 -13.63 -8.65 -13.92
N LYS A 100 -13.00 -9.82 -13.72
CA LYS A 100 -12.92 -10.89 -14.70
C LYS A 100 -13.84 -12.03 -14.29
#